data_AF-A0A0P4UZ53-F1
#
_entry.id   AF-A0A0P4UZ53-F1
#
_cell.length_a   1.000
_cell.length_b   1.000
_cell.length_c   1.000
_cell.angle_alpha   90.00
_cell.angle_beta   90.00
_cell.angle_gamma   90.00
#
_symmetry.space_group_name_H-M   'P 1'
#
loop_
_entity.id
_entity.type
_entity.pdbx_description
1 polymer ?
#
loop_
_entity_poly.entity_id
_entity_poly.type
_entity_poly.pdbx_seq_one_letter_code
_entity_poly.pdbx_strand_id
1 'polypeptide(L)'
;MFGKKPPTQSQSIGGNVSGSQIQQAQAGNDLAATQRGNSDDQTQGITTAEVLQLLEKLEKAVKESGLDEAQQDEVLDYLKPAKREAGKENANKSLVGENLKRVSEAMKNLNETSEAGKSLWQTGAGVFKAIAPWLGVAAHFFGL
;
A
#
# COMPACT_ATOMS: atom_id res chain seq x y z
N MET A 1 66.58 13.18 -11.30
CA MET A 1 66.03 12.35 -10.20
C MET A 1 64.93 13.15 -9.53
N PHE A 2 63.65 12.83 -9.78
CA PHE A 2 62.74 12.10 -8.85
C PHE A 2 62.66 12.77 -7.46
N GLY A 3 61.53 13.23 -6.92
CA GLY A 3 60.14 13.15 -7.30
C GLY A 3 59.27 13.91 -6.28
N LYS A 4 58.12 14.42 -6.72
CA LYS A 4 57.10 15.09 -5.92
C LYS A 4 56.36 14.07 -5.03
N LYS A 5 55.95 14.44 -3.81
CA LYS A 5 54.92 13.73 -3.03
C LYS A 5 53.78 14.70 -2.63
N PRO A 6 52.51 14.37 -2.93
CA PRO A 6 51.33 15.16 -2.57
C PRO A 6 50.75 14.82 -1.17
N PRO A 7 49.83 15.62 -0.63
CA PRO A 7 49.24 15.41 0.69
C PRO A 7 48.26 14.22 0.74
N THR A 8 48.29 13.52 1.87
CA THR A 8 47.40 12.43 2.25
C THR A 8 45.96 12.94 2.43
N GLN A 9 45.05 12.51 1.56
CA GLN A 9 43.61 12.68 1.70
C GLN A 9 42.97 11.28 1.76
N SER A 10 42.56 10.85 2.96
CA SER A 10 41.65 9.70 3.13
C SER A 10 40.23 10.23 3.10
N GLN A 11 39.53 10.02 1.99
CA GLN A 11 38.08 10.07 1.93
C GLN A 11 37.61 8.96 0.98
N SER A 12 37.02 7.93 1.56
CA SER A 12 36.36 6.83 0.86
C SER A 12 35.11 7.37 0.18
N ILE A 13 35.23 7.80 -1.07
CA ILE A 13 34.10 8.12 -1.93
C ILE A 13 33.82 6.88 -2.78
N GLY A 14 32.94 6.02 -2.26
CA GLY A 14 32.23 5.04 -3.05
C GLY A 14 31.24 5.80 -3.93
N GLY A 15 31.56 5.90 -5.22
CA GLY A 15 30.71 6.58 -6.19
C GLY A 15 29.42 5.81 -6.43
N ASN A 16 28.29 6.49 -6.26
CA ASN A 16 27.18 6.33 -7.18
C ASN A 16 26.71 7.74 -7.56
N VAL A 17 27.13 8.17 -8.74
CA VAL A 17 26.67 9.40 -9.38
C VAL A 17 25.27 9.12 -9.92
N SER A 18 24.25 9.72 -9.33
CA SER A 18 22.96 9.87 -9.99
C SER A 18 22.33 11.20 -9.58
N GLY A 19 22.26 12.10 -10.56
CA GLY A 19 21.21 13.11 -10.67
C GLY A 19 21.25 14.29 -9.71
N SER A 20 21.46 15.47 -10.29
CA SER A 20 21.00 16.78 -9.80
C SER A 20 21.65 17.36 -8.55
N GLN A 21 22.71 18.11 -8.83
CA GLN A 21 23.12 19.33 -8.15
C GLN A 21 21.91 20.19 -7.72
N ILE A 22 22.08 20.88 -6.57
CA ILE A 22 21.29 22.01 -6.03
C ILE A 22 20.01 21.56 -5.29
N GLN A 23 19.92 21.64 -3.96
CA GLN A 23 19.89 22.88 -3.19
C GLN A 23 20.65 22.79 -1.87
N GLN A 24 21.71 23.59 -1.81
CA GLN A 24 22.31 24.10 -0.59
C GLN A 24 21.38 25.18 0.00
N ALA A 25 21.35 25.27 1.33
CA ALA A 25 20.80 26.34 2.17
C ALA A 25 19.35 26.16 2.68
N GLN A 26 19.23 25.68 3.92
CA GLN A 26 18.75 26.46 5.07
C GLN A 26 18.88 25.57 6.32
N ALA A 27 19.94 25.76 7.12
CA ALA A 27 19.95 26.65 8.28
C ALA A 27 19.28 26.03 9.51
N GLY A 28 20.12 25.53 10.42
CA GLY A 28 19.85 25.57 11.85
C GLY A 28 19.05 24.40 12.43
N ASN A 29 19.70 23.74 13.38
CA ASN A 29 19.19 22.82 14.39
C ASN A 29 18.86 21.38 13.97
N ASP A 30 19.57 20.49 14.67
CA ASP A 30 19.26 19.07 14.85
C ASP A 30 19.08 18.25 13.58
N LEU A 31 20.22 17.99 12.90
CA LEU A 31 20.40 16.72 12.22
C LEU A 31 20.63 15.61 13.27
N ALA A 32 19.65 15.42 14.16
CA ALA A 32 19.42 14.15 14.80
C ALA A 32 18.91 13.20 13.71
N ALA A 33 19.83 12.76 12.85
CA ALA A 33 19.68 11.56 12.03
C ALA A 33 19.64 10.37 13.00
N THR A 34 18.54 10.31 13.74
CA THR A 34 18.10 9.15 14.48
C THR A 34 17.96 8.08 13.42
N GLN A 35 18.89 7.14 13.41
CA GLN A 35 18.71 5.84 12.79
C GLN A 35 17.41 5.25 13.35
N ARG A 36 16.28 5.53 12.71
CA ARG A 36 15.14 4.62 12.72
C ARG A 36 15.42 3.64 11.62
N GLY A 37 16.10 2.56 11.98
CA GLY A 37 16.01 1.31 11.24
C GLY A 37 14.55 0.91 11.17
N ASN A 38 13.91 1.20 10.04
CA ASN A 38 12.96 0.36 9.33
C ASN A 38 12.59 1.08 8.02
N SER A 39 13.54 1.23 7.10
CA SER A 39 13.28 1.79 5.77
C SER A 39 12.70 0.72 4.85
N ASP A 40 11.53 0.19 5.19
CA ASP A 40 10.58 -0.35 4.20
C ASP A 40 9.63 0.76 3.68
N ASP A 41 9.79 1.99 4.19
CA ASP A 41 8.82 3.08 4.06
C ASP A 41 9.37 4.29 3.27
N GLN A 42 9.82 4.07 2.03
CA GLN A 42 10.09 5.18 1.10
C GLN A 42 9.63 4.93 -0.35
N THR A 43 8.67 4.03 -0.57
CA THR A 43 7.78 4.17 -1.73
C THR A 43 6.66 5.14 -1.33
N GLN A 44 6.39 6.16 -2.14
CA GLN A 44 5.20 7.04 -2.03
C GLN A 44 3.89 6.24 -2.18
N GLY A 45 3.64 5.36 -1.22
CA GLY A 45 2.51 4.45 -1.19
C GLY A 45 1.67 4.69 0.05
N ILE A 46 0.43 4.28 -0.05
CA ILE A 46 -0.52 4.13 1.06
C ILE A 46 0.11 3.32 2.22
N THR A 47 -0.03 3.82 3.45
CA THR A 47 0.41 3.18 4.69
C THR A 47 -0.52 2.04 5.11
N THR A 48 -0.05 1.13 5.99
CA THR A 48 -0.89 0.06 6.56
C THR A 48 -2.13 0.60 7.28
N ALA A 49 -2.02 1.74 7.98
CA ALA A 49 -3.16 2.37 8.65
C ALA A 49 -4.22 2.82 7.65
N GLU A 50 -3.80 3.42 6.54
CA GLU A 50 -4.69 3.81 5.44
C GLU A 50 -5.31 2.58 4.75
N VAL A 51 -4.58 1.46 4.61
CA VAL A 51 -5.15 0.20 4.11
C VAL A 51 -6.29 -0.27 5.01
N LEU A 52 -6.08 -0.29 6.33
CA LEU A 52 -7.11 -0.68 7.28
C LEU A 52 -8.34 0.24 7.20
N GLN A 53 -8.14 1.55 7.06
CA GLN A 53 -9.23 2.50 6.88
C GLN A 53 -10.02 2.24 5.59
N LEU A 54 -9.34 1.93 4.49
CA LEU A 54 -10.00 1.58 3.23
C LEU A 54 -10.78 0.25 3.34
N LEU A 55 -10.23 -0.75 4.02
CA LEU A 55 -10.92 -2.01 4.27
C LEU A 55 -12.14 -1.83 5.19
N GLU A 56 -12.04 -0.95 6.18
CA GLU A 56 -13.17 -0.60 7.05
C GLU A 56 -14.25 0.18 6.29
N LYS A 57 -13.86 1.11 5.40
CA LYS A 57 -14.79 1.78 4.50
C LYS A 57 -15.54 0.79 3.61
N LEU A 58 -14.84 -0.22 3.07
CA LEU A 58 -15.46 -1.27 2.29
C LEU A 58 -16.42 -2.12 3.13
N GLU A 59 -16.01 -2.51 4.34
CA GLU A 59 -16.85 -3.26 5.28
C GLU A 59 -18.17 -2.52 5.57
N LYS A 60 -18.06 -1.21 5.84
CA LYS A 60 -19.22 -0.34 6.06
C LYS A 60 -20.10 -0.26 4.82
N ALA A 61 -19.50 -0.08 3.64
CA ALA A 61 -20.25 -0.03 2.38
C ALA A 61 -21.01 -1.33 2.12
N VAL A 62 -20.44 -2.50 2.43
CA VAL A 62 -21.14 -3.80 2.33
C VAL A 62 -22.34 -3.84 3.27
N LYS A 63 -22.16 -3.46 4.53
CA LYS A 63 -23.25 -3.44 5.53
C LYS A 63 -24.38 -2.46 5.18
N GLU A 64 -24.05 -1.37 4.46
CA GLU A 64 -24.99 -0.34 4.04
C GLU A 64 -25.50 -0.53 2.60
N SER A 65 -25.05 -1.57 1.88
CA SER A 65 -25.26 -1.74 0.43
C SER A 65 -26.69 -2.08 0.02
N GLY A 66 -27.59 -2.37 0.97
CA GLY A 66 -28.95 -2.81 0.67
C GLY A 66 -29.04 -4.22 0.05
N LEU A 67 -27.93 -4.96 0.01
CA LEU A 67 -27.91 -6.39 -0.32
C LEU A 67 -28.60 -7.21 0.77
N ASP A 68 -29.04 -8.42 0.44
CA ASP A 68 -29.53 -9.35 1.46
C ASP A 68 -28.41 -9.84 2.39
N GLU A 69 -28.77 -10.30 3.58
CA GLU A 69 -27.82 -10.69 4.63
C GLU A 69 -26.84 -11.78 4.16
N ALA A 70 -27.30 -12.75 3.35
CA ALA A 70 -26.45 -13.82 2.87
C ALA A 70 -25.37 -13.29 1.92
N GLN A 71 -25.73 -12.37 1.03
CA GLN A 71 -24.78 -11.70 0.13
C GLN A 71 -23.79 -10.80 0.89
N GLN A 72 -24.26 -10.09 1.92
CA GLN A 72 -23.37 -9.27 2.76
C GLN A 72 -22.36 -10.16 3.50
N ASP A 73 -22.84 -11.23 4.12
CA ASP A 73 -22.00 -12.14 4.89
C ASP A 73 -20.94 -12.82 4.02
N GLU A 74 -21.28 -13.23 2.80
CA GLU A 74 -20.33 -13.80 1.86
C GLU A 74 -19.15 -12.85 1.58
N VAL A 75 -19.44 -11.57 1.28
CA VAL A 75 -18.39 -10.57 1.02
C VAL A 75 -17.58 -10.29 2.30
N LEU A 76 -18.25 -10.20 3.44
CA LEU A 76 -17.60 -9.92 4.73
C LEU A 76 -16.71 -11.08 5.20
N ASP A 77 -17.05 -12.32 4.88
CA ASP A 77 -16.26 -13.49 5.28
C ASP A 77 -14.90 -13.57 4.58
N TYR A 78 -14.79 -13.02 3.37
CA TYR A 78 -13.49 -12.81 2.71
C TYR A 78 -12.80 -11.52 3.18
N LEU A 79 -13.54 -10.48 3.55
CA LEU A 79 -12.98 -9.19 3.96
C LEU A 79 -12.36 -9.22 5.37
N LYS A 80 -13.00 -9.90 6.32
CA LYS A 80 -12.53 -10.05 7.72
C LYS A 80 -11.10 -10.59 7.81
N PRO A 81 -10.73 -11.72 7.16
CA PRO A 81 -9.36 -12.23 7.23
C PRO A 81 -8.36 -11.29 6.54
N ALA A 82 -8.73 -10.62 5.45
CA ALA A 82 -7.88 -9.61 4.80
C ALA A 82 -7.55 -8.46 5.75
N LYS A 83 -8.56 -7.90 6.43
CA LYS A 83 -8.39 -6.81 7.40
C LYS A 83 -7.55 -7.24 8.60
N ARG A 84 -7.81 -8.43 9.14
CA ARG A 84 -7.03 -8.99 10.25
C ARG A 84 -5.56 -9.19 9.88
N GLU A 85 -5.29 -9.70 8.68
CA GLU A 85 -3.92 -9.93 8.21
C GLU A 85 -3.20 -8.61 7.93
N ALA A 86 -3.88 -7.65 7.29
CA ALA A 86 -3.33 -6.32 7.03
C ALA A 86 -2.96 -5.56 8.31
N GLY A 87 -3.66 -5.83 9.43
CA GLY A 87 -3.39 -5.18 10.72
C GLY A 87 -2.23 -5.76 11.52
N LYS A 88 -1.54 -6.79 11.01
CA LYS A 88 -0.37 -7.35 11.66
C LYS A 88 0.87 -6.50 11.36
N GLU A 89 1.79 -6.44 12.32
CA GLU A 89 3.10 -5.79 12.13
C GLU A 89 3.87 -6.42 10.95
N ASN A 90 3.80 -7.75 10.82
CA ASN A 90 4.35 -8.50 9.69
C ASN A 90 3.21 -9.00 8.78
N ALA A 91 2.41 -8.10 8.24
CA ALA A 91 1.28 -8.43 7.38
C ALA A 91 1.71 -9.26 6.15
N ASN A 92 1.11 -10.43 5.96
CA ASN A 92 1.31 -11.20 4.74
C ASN A 92 0.50 -10.58 3.59
N LYS A 93 1.12 -9.68 2.82
CA LYS A 93 0.52 -8.99 1.67
C LYS A 93 -0.03 -9.95 0.62
N SER A 94 0.58 -11.12 0.42
CA SER A 94 0.06 -12.14 -0.49
C SER A 94 -1.29 -12.66 -0.01
N LEU A 95 -1.40 -13.01 1.27
CA LEU A 95 -2.65 -13.49 1.86
C LEU A 95 -3.72 -12.39 1.92
N VAL A 96 -3.35 -11.14 2.18
CA VAL A 96 -4.29 -10.01 2.07
C VAL A 96 -4.80 -9.90 0.64
N GLY A 97 -3.91 -9.94 -0.36
CA GLY A 97 -4.25 -9.89 -1.77
C GLY A 97 -5.21 -11.02 -2.18
N GLU A 98 -4.91 -12.27 -1.83
CA GLU A 98 -5.77 -13.42 -2.14
C GLU A 98 -7.18 -13.29 -1.55
N ASN A 99 -7.30 -12.86 -0.29
CA ASN A 99 -8.60 -12.62 0.32
C ASN A 99 -9.35 -11.47 -0.36
N LEU A 100 -8.67 -10.36 -0.66
CA LEU A 100 -9.29 -9.24 -1.39
C LEU A 100 -9.66 -9.58 -2.83
N LYS A 101 -8.95 -10.51 -3.46
CA LYS A 101 -9.34 -11.04 -4.77
C LYS A 101 -10.69 -11.74 -4.68
N ARG A 102 -10.92 -12.58 -3.67
CA ARG A 102 -12.23 -13.22 -3.43
C ARG A 102 -13.33 -12.20 -3.15
N VAL A 103 -13.03 -11.17 -2.35
CA VAL A 103 -13.95 -10.03 -2.15
C VAL A 103 -14.31 -9.39 -3.50
N SER A 104 -13.33 -9.13 -4.36
CA SER A 104 -13.57 -8.53 -5.67
C SER A 104 -14.40 -9.44 -6.59
N GLU A 105 -14.16 -10.74 -6.58
CA GLU A 105 -14.93 -11.71 -7.36
C GLU A 105 -16.38 -11.79 -6.90
N ALA A 106 -16.63 -11.87 -5.59
CA ALA A 106 -17.98 -11.85 -5.01
C ALA A 106 -18.72 -10.55 -5.35
N MET A 107 -18.08 -9.40 -5.19
CA MET A 107 -18.67 -8.11 -5.54
C MET A 107 -18.92 -7.95 -7.03
N LYS A 108 -18.07 -8.51 -7.89
CA LYS A 108 -18.26 -8.49 -9.34
C LYS A 108 -19.50 -9.29 -9.76
N ASN A 109 -19.71 -10.45 -9.15
CA ASN A 109 -20.94 -11.23 -9.35
C ASN A 109 -22.18 -10.40 -8.94
N LEU A 110 -22.11 -9.71 -7.79
CA LEU A 110 -23.20 -8.85 -7.32
C LEU A 110 -23.48 -7.68 -8.28
N ASN A 111 -22.43 -7.06 -8.83
CA ASN A 111 -22.54 -5.99 -9.83
C ASN A 111 -23.30 -6.39 -11.11
N GLU A 112 -23.26 -7.67 -11.48
CA GLU A 112 -24.00 -8.19 -12.64
C GLU A 112 -25.47 -8.52 -12.32
N THR A 113 -25.85 -8.56 -11.03
CA THR A 113 -27.17 -9.07 -10.60
C THR A 113 -28.09 -8.01 -9.99
N SER A 114 -27.56 -6.91 -9.45
CA SER A 114 -28.37 -5.87 -8.81
C SER A 114 -27.79 -4.45 -8.88
N GLU A 115 -28.65 -3.44 -8.79
CA GLU A 115 -28.22 -2.02 -8.70
C GLU A 115 -27.40 -1.76 -7.43
N ALA A 116 -27.81 -2.35 -6.31
CA ALA A 116 -27.04 -2.34 -5.05
C ALA A 116 -25.62 -2.89 -5.24
N GLY A 117 -25.50 -4.01 -5.96
CA GLY A 117 -24.22 -4.61 -6.32
C GLY A 117 -23.36 -3.69 -7.19
N LYS A 118 -23.95 -2.95 -8.13
CA LYS A 118 -23.22 -1.96 -8.96
C LYS A 118 -22.63 -0.82 -8.12
N SER A 119 -23.45 -0.22 -7.24
CA SER A 119 -22.98 0.85 -6.35
C SER A 119 -21.89 0.36 -5.39
N LEU A 120 -22.05 -0.86 -4.86
CA LEU A 120 -21.04 -1.49 -4.01
C LEU A 120 -19.74 -1.73 -4.80
N TRP A 121 -19.82 -2.27 -6.02
CA TRP A 121 -18.67 -2.50 -6.88
C TRP A 121 -17.91 -1.23 -7.23
N GLN A 122 -18.60 -0.12 -7.56
CA GLN A 122 -17.94 1.16 -7.80
C GLN A 122 -17.14 1.64 -6.58
N THR A 123 -17.70 1.47 -5.38
CA THR A 123 -17.03 1.81 -4.12
C THR A 123 -15.82 0.90 -3.88
N GLY A 124 -15.99 -0.41 -4.03
CA GLY A 124 -14.93 -1.39 -3.85
C GLY A 124 -13.82 -1.27 -4.88
N ALA A 125 -14.13 -1.00 -6.15
CA ALA A 125 -13.16 -0.74 -7.20
C ALA A 125 -12.21 0.42 -6.85
N GLY A 126 -12.74 1.50 -6.25
CA GLY A 126 -11.93 2.59 -5.73
C GLY A 126 -10.98 2.14 -4.61
N VAL A 127 -11.47 1.32 -3.68
CA VAL A 127 -10.68 0.74 -2.59
C VAL A 127 -9.58 -0.20 -3.12
N PHE A 128 -9.91 -1.11 -4.02
CA PHE A 128 -8.96 -2.05 -4.61
C PHE A 128 -7.85 -1.35 -5.39
N LYS A 129 -8.18 -0.31 -6.17
CA LYS A 129 -7.17 0.50 -6.88
C LYS A 129 -6.22 1.19 -5.90
N ALA A 130 -6.75 1.69 -4.79
CA ALA A 130 -5.93 2.35 -3.79
C ALA A 130 -5.02 1.36 -3.04
N ILE A 131 -5.48 0.14 -2.77
CA ILE A 131 -4.70 -0.89 -2.03
C ILE A 131 -3.70 -1.64 -2.93
N ALA A 132 -3.96 -1.74 -4.24
CA ALA A 132 -3.12 -2.52 -5.16
C ALA A 132 -1.60 -2.19 -5.09
N PRO A 133 -1.17 -0.91 -5.03
CA PRO A 133 0.24 -0.57 -4.88
C PRO A 133 0.86 -1.09 -3.58
N TRP A 134 0.12 -1.03 -2.47
CA TRP A 134 0.59 -1.53 -1.16
C TRP A 134 0.84 -3.03 -1.18
N LEU A 135 0.01 -3.78 -1.93
CA LEU A 135 0.15 -5.22 -2.15
C LEU A 135 1.24 -5.58 -3.16
N GLY A 136 1.77 -4.62 -3.91
CA GLY A 136 2.68 -4.88 -5.02
C GLY A 136 2.00 -5.56 -6.22
N VAL A 137 0.69 -5.42 -6.37
CA VAL A 137 -0.09 -6.00 -7.49
C VAL A 137 -0.66 -4.90 -8.38
N ALA A 138 -1.04 -5.26 -9.60
CA ALA A 138 -1.74 -4.35 -10.51
C ALA A 138 -3.25 -4.38 -10.27
N ALA A 139 -3.97 -3.32 -10.64
CA ALA A 139 -5.43 -3.25 -10.47
C ALA A 139 -6.20 -4.40 -11.17
N HIS A 140 -5.69 -4.90 -12.31
CA HIS A 140 -6.28 -6.03 -13.03
C HIS A 140 -6.33 -7.31 -12.18
N PHE A 141 -5.51 -7.42 -11.12
CA PHE A 141 -5.56 -8.53 -10.16
C PHE A 141 -6.94 -8.67 -9.51
N PHE A 142 -7.65 -7.55 -9.36
CA PHE A 142 -9.02 -7.47 -8.84
C PHE A 142 -10.08 -7.46 -9.95
N GLY A 143 -9.71 -7.74 -11.20
CA GLY A 143 -10.64 -7.74 -12.35
C GLY A 143 -11.12 -6.35 -12.78
N LEU A 144 -10.33 -5.31 -12.51
CA LEU A 144 -10.56 -3.90 -12.86
C LEU A 144 -9.92 -3.47 -14.17
#